data_AF-A0A367HFP1-F1
#
_entry.id   AF-A0A367HFP1-F1
#
_cell.length_a   1.000
_cell.length_b   1.000
_cell.length_c   1.000
_cell.angle_alpha   90.00
_cell.angle_beta   90.00
_cell.angle_gamma   90.00
#
_symmetry.space_group_name_H-M   'P 1'
#
loop_
_entity.id
_entity.type
_entity.pdbx_description
1 polymer ?
#
loop_
_entity_poly.entity_id
_entity_poly.type
_entity_poly.pdbx_seq_one_letter_code
_entity_poly.pdbx_strand_id
1 'polypeptide(L)'
;MTNLAAPGRASRELIGSGALLRLALRRDRLMIPVWALALGGLVASGASTLDKVYRTAAERADVAHSMNGNGSLRALYGPVFDDSLGGLTAWRFGGFGYVLAAVMSLLIVVRHTREEEETGRQELLSSAMVGRRAPLTSALLAAFVANAAVAVIIAAGLARPTGNTAGSVALGLTTAAIGMLFAGLAAIMAQLTESARLAKGLTGAVLGAAFLLKAAGDTATQDASSVLDWLSPLGWAEHVRPYAGERWWALLLIGAAALAQGAAAYVLAGRRDIGMSFVPPRPGPAEGRVSSAYGLAWRLQRGGLVGWALGFALAGLLFGGMTDGAADLVGDNAQTKEIIQRMGGQSGLTDAFLATMVGMLGMVAALYATSSVLRLHGEETGQRAEPVLAASVGRARWAAGHLVIAFGGAALIMVVGGLGLAAGHGREPGPILGAALVQLPAIWTLAGLAVLLFGAFPRIAQASLGVTGLCLSLGWIGPALNLPRAVLDVSPFGHLPKLPGTEMAWTPVLVLTAVAAALVATGVGALRRRDMLS
;
A
#
# COMPACT_ATOMS: atom_id res chain seq x y z
N MET A 1 -12.79 28.33 52.43
CA MET A 1 -13.62 27.76 51.36
C MET A 1 -12.95 28.02 50.02
N THR A 2 -12.36 27.00 49.41
CA THR A 2 -12.44 26.66 47.97
C THR A 2 -11.72 25.33 47.82
N ASN A 3 -12.47 24.24 47.99
CA ASN A 3 -12.04 22.90 47.59
C ASN A 3 -11.91 22.94 46.06
N LEU A 4 -10.70 23.16 45.54
CA LEU A 4 -10.40 22.85 44.16
C LEU A 4 -10.49 21.33 44.04
N ALA A 5 -11.62 20.84 43.54
CA ALA A 5 -11.87 19.45 43.30
C ALA A 5 -10.68 18.87 42.53
N ALA A 6 -9.95 17.95 43.17
CA ALA A 6 -8.88 17.23 42.50
C ALA A 6 -9.46 16.63 41.20
N PRO A 7 -8.85 16.86 40.03
CA PRO A 7 -9.35 16.33 38.78
C PRO A 7 -9.60 14.83 38.93
N GLY A 8 -10.84 14.39 38.65
CA GLY A 8 -11.25 12.98 38.80
C GLY A 8 -10.27 12.06 38.07
N ARG A 9 -10.04 10.84 38.57
CA ARG A 9 -9.00 9.90 38.09
C ARG A 9 -8.96 9.77 36.55
N ALA A 10 -10.11 9.78 35.88
CA ALA A 10 -10.23 9.74 34.42
C ALA A 10 -9.64 10.98 33.70
N SER A 11 -9.77 12.18 34.29
CA SER A 11 -9.19 13.41 33.73
C SER A 11 -7.66 13.39 33.81
N ARG A 12 -7.06 12.72 34.81
CA ARG A 12 -5.59 12.55 34.92
C ARG A 12 -5.01 11.64 33.83
N GLU A 13 -5.77 10.66 33.36
CA GLU A 13 -5.33 9.71 32.33
C GLU A 13 -5.22 10.34 30.93
N LEU A 14 -5.90 11.45 30.68
CA LEU A 14 -5.94 12.16 29.40
C LEU A 14 -5.13 13.47 29.40
N ILE A 15 -4.50 13.84 30.52
CA ILE A 15 -3.65 15.04 30.59
C ILE A 15 -2.56 14.96 29.52
N GLY A 16 -2.35 16.05 28.79
CA GLY A 16 -1.34 16.13 27.74
C GLY A 16 -1.81 15.70 26.35
N SER A 17 -3.02 15.12 26.20
CA SER A 17 -3.54 14.67 24.88
C SER A 17 -3.54 15.78 23.83
N GLY A 18 -3.95 17.01 24.21
CA GLY A 18 -3.96 18.15 23.29
C GLY A 18 -2.57 18.64 22.88
N ALA A 19 -1.60 18.57 23.79
CA ALA A 19 -0.21 18.92 23.50
C ALA A 19 0.43 17.88 22.56
N LEU A 20 0.19 16.59 22.83
CA LEU A 20 0.63 15.49 21.97
C LEU A 20 -0.05 15.53 20.60
N LEU A 21 -1.35 15.84 20.51
CA LEU A 21 -2.04 16.02 19.24
C LEU A 21 -1.41 17.17 18.43
N ARG A 22 -1.16 18.32 19.08
CA ARG A 22 -0.49 19.44 18.42
C ARG A 22 0.91 19.04 17.91
N LEU A 23 1.66 18.27 18.70
CA LEU A 23 2.96 17.75 18.28
C LEU A 23 2.84 16.79 17.10
N ALA A 24 1.88 15.85 17.13
CA ALA A 24 1.62 14.90 16.05
C ALA A 24 1.28 15.63 14.75
N LEU A 25 0.35 16.60 14.79
CA LEU A 25 -0.02 17.41 13.63
C LEU A 25 1.14 18.27 13.10
N ARG A 26 2.03 18.76 13.98
CA ARG A 26 3.24 19.49 13.56
C ARG A 26 4.24 18.57 12.87
N ARG A 27 4.46 17.36 13.40
CA ARG A 27 5.34 16.35 12.80
C ARG A 27 4.81 15.85 11.47
N ASP A 28 3.49 15.85 11.30
CA ASP A 28 2.81 15.36 10.11
C ASP A 28 2.25 16.48 9.23
N ARG A 29 2.74 17.71 9.39
CA ARG A 29 2.29 18.91 8.66
C ARG A 29 2.42 18.82 7.13
N LEU A 30 3.27 17.92 6.64
CA LEU A 30 3.37 17.58 5.22
C LEU A 30 2.60 16.30 4.92
N MET A 31 2.77 15.27 5.74
CA MET A 31 2.19 13.95 5.50
C MET A 31 0.65 13.99 5.47
N ILE A 32 -0.01 14.55 6.48
CA ILE A 32 -1.49 14.57 6.55
C ILE A 32 -2.08 15.38 5.39
N PRO A 33 -1.65 16.62 5.10
CA PRO A 33 -2.19 17.38 3.98
C PRO A 33 -1.93 16.71 2.63
N VAL A 34 -0.73 16.16 2.40
CA VAL A 34 -0.43 15.45 1.15
C VAL A 34 -1.32 14.23 0.98
N TRP A 35 -1.50 13.42 2.02
CA TRP A 35 -2.44 12.29 1.97
C TRP A 35 -3.88 12.75 1.73
N ALA A 36 -4.35 13.78 2.45
CA ALA A 36 -5.71 14.27 2.31
C ALA A 36 -5.98 14.84 0.91
N LEU A 37 -5.04 15.61 0.35
CA LEU A 37 -5.14 16.16 -1.00
C LEU A 37 -5.00 15.08 -2.07
N ALA A 38 -4.07 14.14 -1.93
CA ALA A 38 -3.88 13.08 -2.90
C ALA A 38 -5.09 12.13 -2.93
N LEU A 39 -5.54 11.66 -1.77
CA LEU A 39 -6.67 10.73 -1.66
C LEU A 39 -7.98 11.44 -1.97
N GLY A 40 -8.27 12.54 -1.28
CA GLY A 40 -9.50 13.31 -1.47
C GLY A 40 -9.60 13.87 -2.89
N GLY A 41 -8.48 14.39 -3.42
CA GLY A 41 -8.38 14.89 -4.79
C GLY A 41 -8.54 13.79 -5.84
N LEU A 42 -7.98 12.59 -5.61
CA LEU A 42 -8.18 11.44 -6.50
C LEU A 42 -9.68 11.11 -6.63
N VAL A 43 -10.39 10.96 -5.51
CA VAL A 43 -11.83 10.64 -5.53
C VAL A 43 -12.64 11.81 -6.09
N ALA A 44 -12.35 13.05 -5.69
CA ALA A 44 -13.03 14.24 -6.20
C ALA A 44 -12.83 14.46 -7.70
N SER A 45 -11.67 14.08 -8.25
CA SER A 45 -11.39 14.19 -9.69
C SER A 45 -12.20 13.19 -10.54
N GLY A 46 -12.72 12.12 -9.92
CA GLY A 46 -13.40 11.03 -10.61
C GLY A 46 -14.60 11.51 -11.42
N ALA A 47 -15.42 12.36 -10.83
CA ALA A 47 -16.57 12.99 -11.50
C ALA A 47 -16.18 13.68 -12.82
N SER A 48 -15.20 14.57 -12.76
CA SER A 48 -14.73 15.31 -13.94
C SER A 48 -14.04 14.43 -15.00
N THR A 49 -13.42 13.34 -14.57
CA THR A 49 -12.75 12.39 -15.46
C THR A 49 -13.79 11.55 -16.18
N LEU A 50 -14.79 11.05 -15.46
CA LEU A 50 -15.88 10.27 -16.02
C LEU A 50 -16.78 11.12 -16.92
N ASP A 51 -17.03 12.39 -16.60
CA ASP A 51 -17.78 13.30 -17.49
C ASP A 51 -17.14 13.45 -18.87
N LYS A 52 -15.80 13.54 -18.90
CA LYS A 52 -15.04 13.69 -20.16
C LYS A 52 -15.09 12.43 -21.02
N VAL A 53 -15.18 11.27 -20.40
CA VAL A 53 -15.16 9.95 -21.07
C VAL A 53 -16.57 9.49 -21.43
N TYR A 54 -17.54 9.69 -20.53
CA TYR A 54 -18.94 9.26 -20.66
C TYR A 54 -19.88 10.46 -20.52
N ARG A 55 -20.10 11.15 -21.64
CA ARG A 55 -20.80 12.45 -21.69
C ARG A 55 -22.31 12.27 -21.59
N THR A 56 -22.84 11.23 -22.24
CA THR A 56 -24.29 11.02 -22.32
C THR A 56 -24.79 10.09 -21.21
N ALA A 57 -26.08 10.21 -20.85
CA ALA A 57 -26.70 9.29 -19.89
C ALA A 57 -26.74 7.86 -20.44
N ALA A 58 -26.93 7.69 -21.75
CA ALA A 58 -26.92 6.38 -22.39
C ALA A 58 -25.55 5.70 -22.27
N GLU A 59 -24.46 6.42 -22.53
CA GLU A 59 -23.09 5.90 -22.36
C GLU A 59 -22.83 5.44 -20.91
N ARG A 60 -23.31 6.20 -19.92
CA ARG A 60 -23.16 5.85 -18.51
C ARG A 60 -23.97 4.62 -18.11
N ALA A 61 -25.21 4.49 -18.61
CA ALA A 61 -26.06 3.33 -18.40
C ALA A 61 -25.45 2.06 -19.04
N ASP A 62 -24.93 2.17 -20.26
CA ASP A 62 -24.26 1.07 -20.96
C ASP A 62 -23.02 0.58 -20.22
N VAL A 63 -22.22 1.51 -19.68
CA VAL A 63 -21.07 1.17 -18.83
C VAL A 63 -21.53 0.49 -17.55
N ALA A 64 -22.54 1.02 -16.86
CA ALA A 64 -23.06 0.41 -15.63
C ALA A 64 -23.54 -1.04 -15.87
N HIS A 65 -24.29 -1.28 -16.95
CA HIS A 65 -24.72 -2.62 -17.35
C HIS A 65 -23.54 -3.54 -17.70
N SER A 66 -22.60 -3.06 -18.53
CA SER A 66 -21.44 -3.85 -18.95
C SER A 66 -20.56 -4.25 -17.77
N MET A 67 -20.36 -3.34 -16.81
CA MET A 67 -19.56 -3.59 -15.61
C MET A 67 -20.25 -4.57 -14.67
N ASN A 68 -21.57 -4.45 -14.49
CA ASN A 68 -22.35 -5.40 -13.69
C ASN A 68 -22.51 -6.78 -14.35
N GLY A 69 -22.37 -6.87 -15.67
CA GLY A 69 -22.34 -8.14 -16.40
C GLY A 69 -21.03 -8.92 -16.25
N ASN A 70 -19.94 -8.26 -15.82
CA ASN A 70 -18.61 -8.86 -15.76
C ASN A 70 -18.20 -9.21 -14.32
N GLY A 71 -18.21 -10.50 -13.99
CA GLY A 71 -17.85 -11.00 -12.65
C GLY A 71 -16.46 -10.58 -12.16
N SER A 72 -15.46 -10.50 -13.05
CA SER A 72 -14.10 -10.09 -12.69
C SER A 72 -14.00 -8.60 -12.33
N LEU A 73 -14.73 -7.75 -13.04
CA LEU A 73 -14.80 -6.31 -12.72
C LEU A 73 -15.59 -6.06 -11.45
N ARG A 74 -16.64 -6.85 -11.20
CA ARG A 74 -17.37 -6.82 -9.94
C ARG A 74 -16.52 -7.25 -8.76
N ALA A 75 -15.68 -8.29 -8.92
CA ALA A 75 -14.73 -8.67 -7.89
C ALA A 75 -13.77 -7.53 -7.52
N LEU A 76 -13.37 -6.71 -8.51
CA LEU A 76 -12.38 -5.65 -8.32
C LEU A 76 -12.97 -4.34 -7.80
N TYR A 77 -14.15 -3.95 -8.30
CA TYR A 77 -14.75 -2.64 -8.03
C TYR A 77 -16.04 -2.69 -7.20
N GLY A 78 -16.65 -3.86 -7.09
CA GLY A 78 -18.01 -4.02 -6.57
C GLY A 78 -19.08 -3.74 -7.62
N PRO A 79 -20.36 -3.88 -7.25
CA PRO A 79 -21.49 -3.57 -8.12
C PRO A 79 -21.67 -2.07 -8.33
N VAL A 80 -22.12 -1.70 -9.53
CA VAL A 80 -22.59 -0.36 -9.85
C VAL A 80 -24.05 -0.24 -9.38
N PHE A 81 -24.30 0.61 -8.39
CA PHE A 81 -25.66 0.82 -7.85
C PHE A 81 -26.46 1.92 -8.56
N ASP A 82 -25.78 2.85 -9.23
CA ASP A 82 -26.40 4.00 -9.89
C ASP A 82 -25.50 4.48 -11.03
N ASP A 83 -26.11 4.87 -12.16
CA ASP A 83 -25.43 5.30 -13.39
C ASP A 83 -25.22 6.81 -13.46
N SER A 84 -25.62 7.56 -12.43
CA SER A 84 -25.26 8.96 -12.32
C SER A 84 -23.74 9.11 -12.24
N LEU A 85 -23.30 10.31 -12.58
CA LEU A 85 -21.90 10.67 -12.52
C LEU A 85 -21.32 10.51 -11.10
N GLY A 86 -22.13 10.75 -10.06
CA GLY A 86 -21.77 10.50 -8.67
C GLY A 86 -21.70 9.01 -8.34
N GLY A 87 -22.69 8.22 -8.78
CA GLY A 87 -22.74 6.76 -8.60
C GLY A 87 -21.53 6.05 -9.22
N LEU A 88 -21.20 6.38 -10.47
CA LEU A 88 -20.03 5.84 -11.16
C LEU A 88 -18.71 6.28 -10.50
N THR A 89 -18.66 7.50 -9.94
CA THR A 89 -17.50 7.98 -9.17
C THR A 89 -17.32 7.16 -7.89
N ALA A 90 -18.42 6.93 -7.15
CA ALA A 90 -18.40 6.13 -5.92
C ALA A 90 -17.98 4.69 -6.20
N TRP A 91 -18.48 4.07 -7.27
CA TRP A 91 -18.08 2.74 -7.72
C TRP A 91 -16.59 2.68 -8.10
N ARG A 92 -16.14 3.57 -9.00
CA ARG A 92 -14.80 3.48 -9.57
C ARG A 92 -13.69 3.91 -8.61
N PHE A 93 -13.93 4.95 -7.82
CA PHE A 93 -12.91 5.59 -6.99
C PHE A 93 -13.15 5.39 -5.49
N GLY A 94 -14.38 5.12 -5.06
CA GLY A 94 -14.71 4.94 -3.64
C GLY A 94 -13.96 3.78 -3.00
N GLY A 95 -13.95 2.61 -3.64
CA GLY A 95 -13.22 1.44 -3.13
C GLY A 95 -11.74 1.70 -2.88
N PHE A 96 -11.04 2.36 -3.82
CA PHE A 96 -9.66 2.79 -3.63
C PHE A 96 -9.53 3.84 -2.52
N GLY A 97 -10.46 4.80 -2.46
CA GLY A 97 -10.52 5.79 -1.38
C GLY A 97 -10.60 5.13 0.00
N TYR A 98 -11.44 4.10 0.16
CA TYR A 98 -11.62 3.36 1.42
C TYR A 98 -10.33 2.64 1.85
N VAL A 99 -9.69 1.93 0.92
CA VAL A 99 -8.43 1.21 1.19
C VAL A 99 -7.30 2.19 1.51
N LEU A 100 -7.17 3.28 0.75
CA LEU A 100 -6.15 4.30 1.00
C LEU A 100 -6.38 5.03 2.33
N ALA A 101 -7.63 5.29 2.71
CA ALA A 101 -7.96 5.91 4.00
C ALA A 101 -7.63 4.96 5.17
N ALA A 102 -7.86 3.65 5.00
CA ALA A 102 -7.45 2.64 5.95
C ALA A 102 -5.92 2.57 6.11
N VAL A 103 -5.17 2.57 5.01
CA VAL A 103 -3.69 2.59 5.02
C VAL A 103 -3.14 3.87 5.64
N MET A 104 -3.68 5.03 5.28
CA MET A 104 -3.30 6.31 5.89
C MET A 104 -3.50 6.25 7.42
N SER A 105 -4.66 5.78 7.86
CA SER A 105 -5.04 5.75 9.27
C SER A 105 -4.21 4.78 10.09
N LEU A 106 -3.94 3.57 9.57
CA LEU A 106 -3.07 2.61 10.27
C LEU A 106 -1.63 3.15 10.38
N LEU A 107 -1.13 3.83 9.35
CA LEU A 107 0.22 4.41 9.37
C LEU A 107 0.33 5.52 10.42
N ILE A 108 -0.65 6.43 10.47
CA ILE A 108 -0.72 7.50 11.47
C ILE A 108 -0.77 6.91 12.89
N VAL A 109 -1.70 5.97 13.15
CA VAL A 109 -1.88 5.43 14.49
C VAL A 109 -0.65 4.69 14.97
N VAL A 110 -0.08 3.79 14.17
CA VAL A 110 1.10 3.02 14.60
C VAL A 110 2.33 3.94 14.77
N ARG A 111 2.49 4.95 13.90
CA ARG A 111 3.58 5.93 13.97
C ARG A 111 3.57 6.73 15.27
N HIS A 112 2.39 7.12 15.77
CA HIS A 112 2.26 7.90 17.02
C HIS A 112 1.95 7.04 18.25
N THR A 113 2.07 5.71 18.14
CA THR A 113 1.93 4.78 19.27
C THR A 113 3.14 3.86 19.33
N ARG A 114 3.08 2.69 18.69
CA ARG A 114 4.09 1.64 18.85
C ARG A 114 5.47 2.04 18.32
N GLU A 115 5.54 2.89 17.30
CA GLU A 115 6.82 3.38 16.79
C GLU A 115 7.50 4.38 17.76
N GLU A 116 6.72 5.19 18.48
CA GLU A 116 7.27 6.05 19.55
C GLU A 116 7.69 5.23 20.79
N GLU A 117 6.99 4.13 21.07
CA GLU A 117 7.40 3.17 22.11
C GLU A 117 8.69 2.42 21.72
N GLU A 118 8.77 1.85 20.52
CA GLU A 118 9.95 1.14 20.04
C GLU A 118 11.21 2.02 19.98
N THR A 119 11.05 3.33 19.74
CA THR A 119 12.17 4.29 19.68
C THR A 119 12.53 4.89 21.04
N GLY A 120 11.88 4.46 22.13
CA GLY A 120 12.11 4.95 23.50
C GLY A 120 11.63 6.37 23.77
N ARG A 121 11.15 7.10 22.74
CA ARG A 121 10.64 8.47 22.89
C ARG A 121 9.41 8.53 23.80
N GLN A 122 8.56 7.51 23.71
CA GLN A 122 7.37 7.42 24.53
C GLN A 122 7.69 7.28 26.02
N GLU A 123 8.81 6.65 26.39
CA GLU A 123 9.26 6.55 27.78
C GLU A 123 9.66 7.92 28.32
N LEU A 124 10.43 8.69 27.54
CA LEU A 124 10.78 10.07 27.89
C LEU A 124 9.53 10.95 28.04
N LEU A 125 8.56 10.84 27.13
CA LEU A 125 7.29 11.56 27.24
C LEU A 125 6.46 11.14 28.46
N SER A 126 6.51 9.86 28.83
CA SER A 126 5.81 9.34 30.02
C SER A 126 6.40 9.81 31.34
N SER A 127 7.67 10.26 31.34
CA SER A 127 8.29 10.91 32.51
C SER A 127 7.79 12.34 32.75
N ALA A 128 7.14 12.95 31.76
CA ALA A 128 6.49 14.26 31.88
C ALA A 128 5.05 14.12 32.42
N MET A 129 4.34 15.25 32.55
CA MET A 129 2.92 15.30 32.96
C MET A 129 1.98 14.83 31.84
N VAL A 130 2.16 13.60 31.36
CA VAL A 130 1.37 12.97 30.29
C VAL A 130 0.62 11.77 30.88
N GLY A 131 -0.69 11.77 30.73
CA GLY A 131 -1.53 10.66 31.20
C GLY A 131 -1.36 9.40 30.34
N ARG A 132 -1.58 8.22 30.94
CA ARG A 132 -1.38 6.90 30.29
C ARG A 132 -2.17 6.74 28.98
N ARG A 133 -3.35 7.35 28.86
CA ARG A 133 -4.22 7.24 27.66
C ARG A 133 -3.93 8.33 26.62
N ALA A 134 -3.20 9.38 27.00
CA ALA A 134 -2.96 10.53 26.13
C ALA A 134 -2.25 10.23 24.80
N PRO A 135 -1.24 9.34 24.73
CA PRO A 135 -0.60 8.98 23.46
C PRO A 135 -1.58 8.33 22.50
N LEU A 136 -2.32 7.31 22.96
CA LEU A 136 -3.33 6.62 22.16
C LEU A 136 -4.45 7.58 21.70
N THR A 137 -4.93 8.45 22.60
CA THR A 137 -5.93 9.47 22.26
C THR A 137 -5.40 10.44 21.21
N SER A 138 -4.15 10.91 21.35
CA SER A 138 -3.55 11.85 20.40
C SER A 138 -3.39 11.23 19.00
N ALA A 139 -3.02 9.94 18.93
CA ALA A 139 -2.88 9.21 17.67
C ALA A 139 -4.23 9.00 16.97
N LEU A 140 -5.28 8.61 17.72
CA LEU A 140 -6.63 8.46 17.19
C LEU A 140 -7.23 9.81 16.75
N LEU A 141 -6.97 10.90 17.48
CA LEU A 141 -7.38 12.24 17.09
C LEU A 141 -6.63 12.74 15.85
N ALA A 142 -5.34 12.43 15.70
CA ALA A 142 -4.59 12.76 14.49
C ALA A 142 -5.16 12.02 13.26
N ALA A 143 -5.49 10.74 13.41
CA ALA A 143 -6.17 9.98 12.36
C ALA A 143 -7.58 10.54 12.05
N PHE A 144 -8.32 10.97 13.08
CA PHE A 144 -9.61 11.63 12.90
C PHE A 144 -9.49 12.92 12.09
N VAL A 145 -8.52 13.79 12.40
CA VAL A 145 -8.26 15.02 11.64
C VAL A 145 -7.93 14.72 10.18
N ALA A 146 -7.09 13.72 9.93
CA ALA A 146 -6.74 13.32 8.56
C ALA A 146 -7.97 12.81 7.77
N ASN A 147 -8.77 11.94 8.37
CA ASN A 147 -9.99 11.41 7.75
C ASN A 147 -11.07 12.46 7.56
N ALA A 148 -11.24 13.39 8.51
CA ALA A 148 -12.16 14.51 8.38
C ALA A 148 -11.75 15.42 7.21
N ALA A 149 -10.46 15.71 7.05
CA ALA A 149 -9.96 16.48 5.91
C ALA A 149 -10.27 15.77 4.57
N VAL A 150 -10.05 14.46 4.50
CA VAL A 150 -10.44 13.64 3.33
C VAL A 150 -11.93 13.73 3.05
N ALA A 151 -12.79 13.54 4.05
CA ALA A 151 -14.24 13.61 3.88
C ALA A 151 -14.69 14.97 3.35
N VAL A 152 -14.13 16.06 3.89
CA VAL A 152 -14.43 17.43 3.46
C VAL A 152 -14.00 17.65 2.01
N ILE A 153 -12.80 17.21 1.62
CA ILE A 153 -12.31 17.36 0.24
C ILE A 153 -13.19 16.57 -0.74
N ILE A 154 -13.58 15.34 -0.41
CA ILE A 154 -14.45 14.51 -1.25
C ILE A 154 -15.83 15.18 -1.38
N ALA A 155 -16.45 15.56 -0.26
CA ALA A 155 -17.78 16.15 -0.26
C ALA A 155 -17.81 17.49 -1.03
N ALA A 156 -16.85 18.38 -0.75
CA ALA A 156 -16.76 19.67 -1.43
C ALA A 156 -16.40 19.54 -2.91
N GLY A 157 -15.50 18.60 -3.24
CA GLY A 157 -15.03 18.37 -4.60
C GLY A 157 -16.10 17.76 -5.52
N LEU A 158 -17.04 16.99 -4.97
CA LEU A 158 -18.08 16.30 -5.74
C LEU A 158 -19.45 16.98 -5.71
N ALA A 159 -19.75 17.82 -4.71
CA ALA A 159 -21.10 18.40 -4.55
C ALA A 159 -21.58 19.15 -5.79
N ARG A 160 -20.71 20.00 -6.38
CA ARG A 160 -21.04 20.76 -7.59
C ARG A 160 -21.01 19.91 -8.87
N PRO A 161 -19.96 19.11 -9.17
CA PRO A 161 -19.92 18.31 -10.39
C PRO A 161 -21.03 17.27 -10.51
N THR A 162 -21.48 16.70 -9.39
CA THR A 162 -22.52 15.65 -9.38
C THR A 162 -23.92 16.20 -9.19
N GLY A 163 -24.07 17.44 -8.71
CA GLY A 163 -25.37 18.04 -8.37
C GLY A 163 -26.06 17.40 -7.16
N ASN A 164 -25.42 16.42 -6.49
CA ASN A 164 -25.97 15.71 -5.34
C ASN A 164 -25.04 15.83 -4.12
N THR A 165 -25.34 16.82 -3.27
CA THR A 165 -24.59 17.06 -2.02
C THR A 165 -24.74 15.92 -1.02
N ALA A 166 -25.91 15.27 -0.94
CA ALA A 166 -26.15 14.18 0.01
C ALA A 166 -25.26 12.97 -0.30
N GLY A 167 -25.19 12.55 -1.57
CA GLY A 167 -24.29 11.49 -2.04
C GLY A 167 -22.82 11.85 -1.89
N SER A 168 -22.46 13.12 -2.13
CA SER A 168 -21.10 13.62 -1.93
C SER A 168 -20.66 13.53 -0.47
N VAL A 169 -21.53 13.95 0.45
CA VAL A 169 -21.31 13.85 1.90
C VAL A 169 -21.27 12.40 2.36
N ALA A 170 -22.18 11.55 1.86
CA ALA A 170 -22.19 10.12 2.17
C ALA A 170 -20.88 9.45 1.76
N LEU A 171 -20.38 9.69 0.53
CA LEU A 171 -19.11 9.11 0.07
C LEU A 171 -17.93 9.58 0.91
N GLY A 172 -17.86 10.88 1.24
CA GLY A 172 -16.83 11.43 2.10
C GLY A 172 -16.85 10.83 3.51
N LEU A 173 -18.03 10.74 4.13
CA LEU A 173 -18.20 10.17 5.46
C LEU A 173 -17.92 8.67 5.49
N THR A 174 -18.33 7.90 4.49
CA THR A 174 -18.00 6.47 4.37
C THR A 174 -16.49 6.29 4.33
N THR A 175 -15.80 7.08 3.51
CA THR A 175 -14.34 7.03 3.39
C THR A 175 -13.65 7.31 4.73
N ALA A 176 -14.08 8.36 5.44
CA ALA A 176 -13.55 8.69 6.75
C ALA A 176 -13.87 7.65 7.82
N ALA A 177 -15.07 7.06 7.79
CA ALA A 177 -15.52 6.05 8.74
C ALA A 177 -14.69 4.76 8.59
N ILE A 178 -14.42 4.32 7.36
CA ILE A 178 -13.52 3.18 7.10
C ILE A 178 -12.09 3.49 7.56
N GLY A 179 -11.59 4.70 7.30
CA GLY A 179 -10.30 5.14 7.82
C GLY A 179 -10.25 5.04 9.35
N MET A 180 -11.28 5.52 10.05
CA MET A 180 -11.36 5.44 11.51
C MET A 180 -11.51 4.02 12.05
N LEU A 181 -12.22 3.14 11.34
CA LEU A 181 -12.29 1.73 11.68
C LEU A 181 -10.89 1.09 11.66
N PHE A 182 -10.11 1.32 10.60
CA PHE A 182 -8.74 0.80 10.54
C PHE A 182 -7.77 1.54 11.47
N ALA A 183 -8.06 2.78 11.86
CA ALA A 183 -7.37 3.46 12.97
C ALA A 183 -7.58 2.72 14.30
N GLY A 184 -8.83 2.32 14.59
CA GLY A 184 -9.19 1.54 15.77
C GLY A 184 -8.52 0.15 15.77
N LEU A 185 -8.54 -0.55 14.64
CA LEU A 185 -7.85 -1.83 14.49
C LEU A 185 -6.33 -1.70 14.66
N ALA A 186 -5.71 -0.67 14.08
CA ALA A 186 -4.29 -0.39 14.26
C ALA A 186 -3.95 -0.10 15.73
N ALA A 187 -4.81 0.63 16.42
CA ALA A 187 -4.67 0.89 17.85
C ALA A 187 -4.72 -0.40 18.68
N ILE A 188 -5.61 -1.34 18.36
CA ILE A 188 -5.65 -2.67 19.01
C ILE A 188 -4.34 -3.42 18.73
N MET A 189 -3.92 -3.52 17.46
CA MET A 189 -2.70 -4.23 17.07
C MET A 189 -1.45 -3.63 17.71
N ALA A 190 -1.41 -2.32 17.92
CA ALA A 190 -0.34 -1.63 18.63
C ALA A 190 -0.26 -2.01 20.12
N GLN A 191 -1.37 -2.42 20.75
CA GLN A 191 -1.34 -2.95 22.13
C GLN A 191 -1.00 -4.45 22.16
N LEU A 192 -1.40 -5.21 21.14
CA LEU A 192 -1.19 -6.65 21.10
C LEU A 192 0.26 -7.03 20.76
N THR A 193 1.00 -6.17 20.06
CA THR A 193 2.32 -6.49 19.51
C THR A 193 3.40 -5.56 20.04
N GLU A 194 4.62 -6.08 20.18
CA GLU A 194 5.78 -5.26 20.57
C GLU A 194 6.42 -4.51 19.41
N SER A 195 6.03 -4.86 18.18
CA SER A 195 6.65 -4.27 17.01
C SER A 195 5.70 -3.43 16.16
N ALA A 196 6.09 -2.19 15.85
CA ALA A 196 5.36 -1.33 14.93
C ALA A 196 5.26 -1.97 13.55
N ARG A 197 6.29 -2.71 13.13
CA ARG A 197 6.28 -3.48 11.88
C ARG A 197 5.22 -4.58 11.92
N LEU A 198 5.14 -5.32 13.02
CA LEU A 198 4.16 -6.40 13.18
C LEU A 198 2.75 -5.84 13.26
N ALA A 199 2.54 -4.74 13.99
CA ALA A 199 1.26 -4.03 14.04
C ALA A 199 0.79 -3.61 12.64
N LYS A 200 1.64 -2.89 11.88
CA LYS A 200 1.34 -2.48 10.49
C LYS A 200 1.04 -3.69 9.60
N GLY A 201 1.84 -4.75 9.72
CA GLY A 201 1.68 -5.98 8.95
C GLY A 201 0.37 -6.71 9.23
N LEU A 202 -0.01 -6.89 10.50
CA LEU A 202 -1.25 -7.55 10.89
C LEU A 202 -2.48 -6.70 10.52
N THR A 203 -2.46 -5.39 10.75
CA THR A 203 -3.56 -4.51 10.32
C THR A 203 -3.70 -4.53 8.79
N GLY A 204 -2.59 -4.50 8.05
CA GLY A 204 -2.59 -4.62 6.59
C GLY A 204 -3.09 -5.99 6.11
N ALA A 205 -2.74 -7.08 6.78
CA ALA A 205 -3.24 -8.41 6.46
C ALA A 205 -4.76 -8.51 6.66
N VAL A 206 -5.30 -7.94 7.74
CA VAL A 206 -6.75 -7.86 7.96
C VAL A 206 -7.44 -6.99 6.90
N LEU A 207 -6.81 -5.88 6.48
CA LEU A 207 -7.32 -5.05 5.37
C LEU A 207 -7.38 -5.84 4.05
N GLY A 208 -6.32 -6.58 3.73
CA GLY A 208 -6.28 -7.45 2.55
C GLY A 208 -7.33 -8.57 2.60
N ALA A 209 -7.49 -9.22 3.77
CA ALA A 209 -8.52 -10.23 3.97
C ALA A 209 -9.93 -9.65 3.84
N ALA A 210 -10.19 -8.45 4.38
CA ALA A 210 -11.45 -7.74 4.21
C ALA A 210 -11.73 -7.45 2.73
N PHE A 211 -10.71 -7.01 1.98
CA PHE A 211 -10.86 -6.76 0.54
C PHE A 211 -11.19 -8.04 -0.23
N LEU A 212 -10.54 -9.17 0.10
CA LEU A 212 -10.82 -10.45 -0.54
C LEU A 212 -12.20 -11.01 -0.21
N LEU A 213 -12.64 -10.89 1.05
CA LEU A 213 -13.99 -11.28 1.46
C LEU A 213 -15.06 -10.46 0.72
N LYS A 214 -14.83 -9.15 0.61
CA LYS A 214 -15.67 -8.27 -0.19
C LYS A 214 -15.69 -8.74 -1.66
N ALA A 215 -14.52 -8.85 -2.30
CA ALA A 215 -14.43 -9.27 -3.70
C ALA A 215 -15.16 -10.59 -3.98
N ALA A 216 -15.03 -11.56 -3.07
CA ALA A 216 -15.75 -12.83 -3.17
C ALA A 216 -17.27 -12.66 -3.02
N GLY A 217 -17.73 -11.81 -2.10
CA GLY A 217 -19.16 -11.53 -1.93
C GLY A 217 -19.77 -10.78 -3.12
N ASP A 218 -19.06 -9.80 -3.66
CA ASP A 218 -19.41 -9.05 -4.87
C ASP A 218 -19.56 -9.95 -6.09
N THR A 219 -18.81 -11.05 -6.18
CA THR A 219 -19.01 -12.04 -7.26
C THR A 219 -20.17 -12.99 -7.01
N ALA A 220 -20.55 -13.23 -5.75
CA ALA A 220 -21.49 -14.27 -5.37
C ALA A 220 -22.95 -13.87 -5.60
N THR A 221 -23.32 -12.61 -5.33
CA THR A 221 -24.69 -12.12 -5.53
C THR A 221 -24.71 -10.80 -6.26
N GLN A 222 -25.72 -10.54 -7.09
CA GLN A 222 -25.80 -9.31 -7.90
C GLN A 222 -26.08 -8.04 -7.07
N ASP A 223 -26.73 -8.19 -5.91
CA ASP A 223 -27.23 -7.06 -5.11
C ASP A 223 -26.37 -6.70 -3.89
N ALA A 224 -25.15 -7.27 -3.80
CA ALA A 224 -24.30 -7.23 -2.60
C ALA A 224 -25.01 -7.77 -1.34
N SER A 225 -25.86 -8.78 -1.49
CA SER A 225 -26.59 -9.39 -0.38
C SER A 225 -25.84 -10.58 0.25
N SER A 226 -24.61 -10.83 -0.18
CA SER A 226 -23.85 -11.99 0.26
C SER A 226 -23.51 -11.89 1.74
N VAL A 227 -23.52 -13.01 2.44
CA VAL A 227 -23.02 -13.08 3.83
C VAL A 227 -21.54 -12.66 3.88
N LEU A 228 -20.78 -12.87 2.80
CA LEU A 228 -19.38 -12.48 2.69
C LEU A 228 -19.19 -10.94 2.70
N ASP A 229 -20.13 -10.20 2.10
CA ASP A 229 -20.13 -8.72 2.12
C ASP A 229 -20.35 -8.20 3.54
N TRP A 230 -21.24 -8.86 4.30
CA TRP A 230 -21.49 -8.54 5.70
C TRP A 230 -20.37 -8.92 6.65
N LEU A 231 -19.52 -9.89 6.29
CA LEU A 231 -18.31 -10.23 7.05
C LEU A 231 -17.17 -9.25 6.78
N SER A 232 -17.20 -8.54 5.65
CA SER A 232 -16.17 -7.56 5.29
C SER A 232 -16.51 -6.16 5.81
N PRO A 233 -15.63 -5.51 6.59
CA PRO A 233 -15.81 -4.10 6.92
C PRO A 233 -15.79 -3.19 5.68
N LEU A 234 -15.19 -3.64 4.57
CA LEU A 234 -15.23 -2.91 3.29
C LEU A 234 -16.55 -3.12 2.54
N GLY A 235 -17.23 -4.25 2.74
CA GLY A 235 -18.59 -4.48 2.21
C GLY A 235 -19.64 -3.59 2.91
N TRP A 236 -19.45 -3.30 4.21
CA TRP A 236 -20.31 -2.33 4.92
C TRP A 236 -20.29 -0.94 4.27
N ALA A 237 -19.16 -0.54 3.67
CA ALA A 237 -19.05 0.73 2.97
C ALA A 237 -19.95 0.79 1.73
N GLU A 238 -20.14 -0.34 1.03
CA GLU A 238 -21.02 -0.43 -0.14
C GLU A 238 -22.48 -0.36 0.24
N HIS A 239 -22.82 -0.88 1.41
CA HIS A 239 -24.17 -0.77 1.94
C HIS A 239 -24.61 0.67 2.21
N VAL A 240 -23.70 1.64 2.36
CA VAL A 240 -24.04 3.06 2.48
C VAL A 240 -24.66 3.61 1.18
N ARG A 241 -24.31 3.03 0.02
CA ARG A 241 -24.82 3.39 -1.31
C ARG A 241 -24.80 4.91 -1.61
N PRO A 242 -23.63 5.58 -1.58
CA PRO A 242 -23.55 6.99 -1.95
C PRO A 242 -24.11 7.21 -3.37
N TYR A 243 -24.99 8.22 -3.54
CA TYR A 243 -25.71 8.53 -4.78
C TYR A 243 -26.77 7.53 -5.23
N ALA A 244 -26.95 6.40 -4.53
CA ALA A 244 -27.86 5.32 -4.91
C ALA A 244 -28.89 5.03 -3.81
N GLY A 245 -29.46 6.10 -3.23
CA GLY A 245 -30.35 6.04 -2.07
C GLY A 245 -29.59 5.78 -0.78
N GLU A 246 -29.01 6.83 -0.20
CA GLU A 246 -28.06 6.73 0.90
C GLU A 246 -28.66 6.02 2.13
N ARG A 247 -28.01 4.93 2.55
CA ARG A 247 -28.40 4.16 3.73
C ARG A 247 -27.55 4.61 4.92
N TRP A 248 -27.90 5.77 5.47
CA TRP A 248 -27.18 6.41 6.59
C TRP A 248 -26.99 5.51 7.82
N TRP A 249 -27.87 4.54 8.03
CA TRP A 249 -27.72 3.58 9.13
C TRP A 249 -26.47 2.69 8.99
N ALA A 250 -26.01 2.40 7.76
CA ALA A 250 -24.79 1.61 7.54
C ALA A 250 -23.54 2.38 8.02
N LEU A 251 -23.55 3.73 7.96
CA LEU A 251 -22.52 4.55 8.58
C LEU A 251 -22.53 4.43 10.11
N LEU A 252 -23.70 4.30 10.73
CA LEU A 252 -23.79 4.07 12.17
C LEU A 252 -23.18 2.72 12.57
N LEU A 253 -23.34 1.68 11.74
CA LEU A 253 -22.69 0.38 11.95
C LEU A 253 -21.16 0.51 11.92
N ILE A 254 -20.60 1.16 10.89
CA ILE A 254 -19.16 1.37 10.77
C ILE A 254 -18.64 2.22 11.95
N GLY A 255 -19.35 3.31 12.29
CA GLY A 255 -19.01 4.18 13.40
C GLY A 255 -19.06 3.47 14.76
N ALA A 256 -20.09 2.65 15.01
CA ALA A 256 -20.20 1.85 16.21
C ALA A 256 -19.06 0.83 16.33
N ALA A 257 -18.69 0.17 15.24
CA ALA A 257 -17.56 -0.75 15.22
C ALA A 257 -16.22 -0.02 15.49
N ALA A 258 -16.01 1.16 14.91
CA ALA A 258 -14.81 1.97 15.16
C ALA A 258 -14.73 2.43 16.62
N LEU A 259 -15.85 2.83 17.23
CA LEU A 259 -15.93 3.18 18.64
C LEU A 259 -15.68 1.96 19.56
N ALA A 260 -16.25 0.80 19.22
CA ALA A 260 -16.02 -0.45 19.95
C ALA A 260 -14.54 -0.86 19.91
N GLN A 261 -13.90 -0.75 18.74
CA GLN A 261 -12.47 -1.01 18.59
C GLN A 261 -11.62 0.00 19.37
N GLY A 262 -11.98 1.28 19.35
CA GLY A 262 -11.33 2.31 20.17
C GLY A 262 -11.44 2.01 21.66
N ALA A 263 -12.63 1.62 22.14
CA ALA A 263 -12.84 1.22 23.52
C ALA A 263 -12.00 -0.02 23.90
N ALA A 264 -11.96 -1.03 23.03
CA ALA A 264 -11.10 -2.20 23.21
C ALA A 264 -9.61 -1.81 23.30
N ALA A 265 -9.14 -0.91 22.44
CA ALA A 265 -7.78 -0.40 22.49
C ALA A 265 -7.48 0.34 23.82
N TYR A 266 -8.40 1.14 24.34
CA TYR A 266 -8.23 1.81 25.64
C TYR A 266 -8.21 0.82 26.81
N VAL A 267 -9.05 -0.23 26.77
CA VAL A 267 -9.04 -1.29 27.80
C VAL A 267 -7.70 -2.02 27.78
N LEU A 268 -7.19 -2.37 26.60
CA LEU A 268 -5.89 -3.01 26.44
C LEU A 268 -4.75 -2.10 26.93
N ALA A 269 -4.74 -0.83 26.51
CA ALA A 269 -3.73 0.15 26.93
C ALA A 269 -3.75 0.41 28.45
N GLY A 270 -4.92 0.33 29.08
CA GLY A 270 -5.07 0.48 30.54
C GLY A 270 -4.52 -0.69 31.34
N ARG A 271 -4.40 -1.88 30.72
CA ARG A 271 -3.91 -3.11 31.36
C ARG A 271 -2.44 -3.43 31.01
N ARG A 272 -1.89 -2.81 29.97
CA ARG A 272 -0.53 -3.06 29.44
C ARG A 272 0.44 -1.97 29.86
N ASP A 273 1.56 -2.35 30.46
CA ASP A 273 2.62 -1.40 30.80
C ASP A 273 3.44 -1.00 29.56
N ILE A 274 4.13 0.14 29.65
CA ILE A 274 4.93 0.67 28.53
C ILE A 274 6.01 -0.34 28.16
N GLY A 275 6.28 -0.49 26.86
CA GLY A 275 7.25 -1.46 26.34
C GLY A 275 6.69 -2.88 26.19
N MET A 276 5.79 -3.32 27.09
CA MET A 276 5.19 -4.67 27.08
C MET A 276 4.19 -4.88 25.93
N SER A 277 3.75 -6.12 25.72
CA SER A 277 2.62 -6.48 24.85
C SER A 277 1.80 -7.64 25.42
N PHE A 278 0.58 -7.83 24.90
CA PHE A 278 -0.23 -9.00 25.25
C PHE A 278 0.20 -10.28 24.52
N VAL A 279 0.89 -10.15 23.38
CA VAL A 279 1.50 -11.26 22.65
C VAL A 279 3.01 -11.05 22.66
N PRO A 280 3.68 -11.36 23.79
CA PRO A 280 5.11 -11.16 23.90
C PRO A 280 5.85 -12.04 22.89
N PRO A 281 6.93 -11.54 22.28
CA PRO A 281 7.80 -12.37 21.48
C PRO A 281 8.32 -13.50 22.35
N ARG A 282 8.18 -14.73 21.87
CA ARG A 282 8.69 -15.90 22.60
C ARG A 282 10.19 -15.69 22.84
N PRO A 283 10.68 -15.83 24.09
CA PRO A 283 12.12 -15.89 24.32
C PRO A 283 12.63 -17.01 23.42
N GLY A 284 13.59 -16.68 22.56
CA GLY A 284 14.15 -17.66 21.63
C GLY A 284 14.71 -18.87 22.40
N PRO A 285 15.08 -19.95 21.70
CA PRO A 285 15.83 -21.03 22.34
C PRO A 285 17.05 -20.46 23.08
N ALA A 286 17.40 -21.07 24.22
CA ALA A 286 18.52 -20.65 25.06
C ALA A 286 19.83 -20.53 24.27
N GLU A 287 19.97 -21.39 23.26
CA GLU A 287 21.01 -21.30 22.25
C GLU A 287 20.43 -20.83 20.91
N GLY A 288 20.95 -19.71 20.41
CA GLY A 288 20.56 -19.16 19.12
C GLY A 288 21.06 -20.01 17.97
N ARG A 289 20.16 -20.43 17.07
CA ARG A 289 20.51 -21.20 15.85
C ARG A 289 21.06 -20.32 14.70
N VAL A 290 21.21 -19.02 14.91
CA VAL A 290 21.69 -18.07 13.90
C VAL A 290 23.20 -17.91 14.04
N SER A 291 23.95 -18.67 13.25
CA SER A 291 25.42 -18.73 13.30
C SER A 291 26.13 -17.86 12.24
N SER A 292 25.38 -17.15 11.40
CA SER A 292 25.96 -16.34 10.33
C SER A 292 25.18 -15.06 10.06
N ALA A 293 25.87 -14.06 9.51
CA ALA A 293 25.26 -12.81 9.05
C ALA A 293 24.15 -13.04 8.00
N TYR A 294 24.32 -14.05 7.14
CA TYR A 294 23.30 -14.49 6.18
C TYR A 294 22.07 -15.04 6.88
N GLY A 295 22.25 -15.92 7.88
CA GLY A 295 21.15 -16.45 8.67
C GLY A 295 20.38 -15.37 9.43
N LEU A 296 21.09 -14.36 9.94
CA LEU A 296 20.49 -13.22 10.61
C LEU A 296 19.67 -12.38 9.63
N ALA A 297 20.25 -12.02 8.48
CA ALA A 297 19.56 -11.29 7.42
C ALA A 297 18.30 -12.04 6.96
N TRP A 298 18.39 -13.36 6.77
CA TRP A 298 17.24 -14.20 6.40
C TRP A 298 16.13 -14.14 7.45
N ARG A 299 16.46 -14.36 8.72
CA ARG A 299 15.49 -14.30 9.82
C ARG A 299 14.77 -12.96 9.88
N LEU A 300 15.52 -11.88 9.62
CA LEU A 300 15.04 -10.51 9.67
C LEU A 300 14.15 -10.13 8.47
N GLN A 301 14.41 -10.70 7.29
CA GLN A 301 13.72 -10.33 6.05
C GLN A 301 12.65 -11.31 5.58
N ARG A 302 12.71 -12.58 6.01
CA ARG A 302 11.81 -13.65 5.53
C ARG A 302 10.33 -13.29 5.65
N GLY A 303 9.90 -12.64 6.74
CA GLY A 303 8.50 -12.25 6.93
C GLY A 303 8.05 -11.21 5.90
N GLY A 304 8.93 -10.25 5.59
CA GLY A 304 8.67 -9.28 4.52
C GLY A 304 8.64 -9.95 3.15
N LEU A 305 9.62 -10.81 2.85
CA LEU A 305 9.67 -11.54 1.58
C LEU A 305 8.42 -12.41 1.37
N VAL A 306 7.97 -13.15 2.38
CA VAL A 306 6.73 -13.95 2.31
C VAL A 306 5.52 -13.05 2.06
N GLY A 307 5.39 -11.94 2.77
CA GLY A 307 4.29 -11.00 2.56
C GLY A 307 4.25 -10.44 1.13
N TRP A 308 5.41 -10.03 0.60
CA TRP A 308 5.52 -9.56 -0.78
C TRP A 308 5.25 -10.68 -1.81
N ALA A 309 5.76 -11.89 -1.59
CA ALA A 309 5.52 -13.03 -2.46
C ALA A 309 4.04 -13.40 -2.52
N LEU A 310 3.35 -13.42 -1.37
CA LEU A 310 1.90 -13.66 -1.32
C LEU A 310 1.12 -12.55 -2.02
N GLY A 311 1.50 -11.28 -1.82
CA GLY A 311 0.90 -10.15 -2.52
C GLY A 311 1.07 -10.23 -4.03
N PHE A 312 2.25 -10.62 -4.51
CA PHE A 312 2.53 -10.83 -5.93
C PHE A 312 1.80 -12.04 -6.50
N ALA A 313 1.72 -13.14 -5.76
CA ALA A 313 0.94 -14.32 -6.16
C ALA A 313 -0.51 -13.95 -6.41
N LEU A 314 -1.11 -13.23 -5.46
CA LEU A 314 -2.50 -12.79 -5.51
C LEU A 314 -2.72 -11.76 -6.64
N ALA A 315 -1.86 -10.74 -6.74
CA ALA A 315 -1.95 -9.74 -7.80
C ALA A 315 -1.82 -10.38 -9.18
N GLY A 316 -0.87 -11.30 -9.35
CA GLY A 316 -0.72 -12.11 -10.55
C GLY A 316 -2.01 -12.86 -10.85
N LEU A 317 -2.54 -13.63 -9.90
CA LEU A 317 -3.75 -14.43 -10.09
C LEU A 317 -4.96 -13.57 -10.51
N LEU A 318 -5.16 -12.43 -9.85
CA LEU A 318 -6.24 -11.50 -10.18
C LEU A 318 -6.05 -10.87 -11.57
N PHE A 319 -4.84 -10.41 -11.89
CA PHE A 319 -4.54 -9.84 -13.21
C PHE A 319 -4.67 -10.88 -14.32
N GLY A 320 -4.29 -12.13 -14.05
CA GLY A 320 -4.42 -13.25 -14.98
C GLY A 320 -5.87 -13.52 -15.30
N GLY A 321 -6.74 -13.59 -14.29
CA GLY A 321 -8.18 -13.82 -14.47
C GLY A 321 -8.93 -12.66 -15.13
N MET A 322 -8.33 -11.48 -15.22
CA MET A 322 -8.89 -10.35 -15.99
C MET A 322 -8.55 -10.38 -17.48
N THR A 323 -7.61 -11.23 -17.90
CA THR A 323 -7.10 -11.25 -19.27
C THR A 323 -8.20 -11.61 -20.29
N ASP A 324 -9.09 -12.55 -19.94
CA ASP A 324 -10.18 -12.97 -20.84
C ASP A 324 -11.29 -11.91 -20.90
N GLY A 325 -11.65 -11.32 -19.75
CA GLY A 325 -12.65 -10.25 -19.69
C GLY A 325 -12.23 -8.96 -20.41
N ALA A 326 -10.92 -8.72 -20.58
CA ALA A 326 -10.41 -7.59 -21.35
C ALA A 326 -10.65 -7.75 -22.86
N ALA A 327 -10.70 -8.98 -23.38
CA ALA A 327 -11.07 -9.26 -24.77
C ALA A 327 -12.58 -9.07 -24.99
N ASP A 328 -13.40 -9.41 -23.99
CA ASP A 328 -14.86 -9.30 -24.05
C ASP A 328 -15.37 -7.84 -23.90
N LEU A 329 -14.59 -6.98 -23.22
CA LEU A 329 -14.88 -5.54 -23.04
C LEU A 329 -14.78 -4.73 -24.34
N VAL A 330 -14.18 -5.29 -25.39
CA VAL A 330 -14.00 -4.62 -26.66
C VAL A 330 -15.23 -4.87 -27.54
N GLY A 331 -16.16 -3.90 -27.54
CA GLY A 331 -17.42 -4.00 -28.28
C GLY A 331 -17.28 -4.28 -29.78
N ASP A 332 -18.38 -4.72 -30.39
CA ASP A 332 -18.49 -5.26 -31.76
C ASP A 332 -18.37 -4.22 -32.91
N ASN A 333 -17.72 -3.09 -32.65
CA ASN A 333 -17.52 -1.98 -33.57
C ASN A 333 -16.43 -2.33 -34.62
N ALA A 334 -16.71 -2.06 -35.91
CA ALA A 334 -15.80 -2.28 -37.03
C ALA A 334 -14.42 -1.59 -36.88
N GLN A 335 -14.38 -0.39 -36.30
CA GLN A 335 -13.16 0.36 -36.01
C GLN A 335 -12.31 -0.34 -34.94
N THR A 336 -12.94 -0.94 -33.92
CA THR A 336 -12.20 -1.65 -32.87
C THR A 336 -11.68 -2.99 -33.37
N LYS A 337 -12.43 -3.68 -34.26
CA LYS A 337 -11.95 -4.87 -34.98
C LYS A 337 -10.74 -4.55 -35.85
N GLU A 338 -10.72 -3.41 -36.54
CA GLU A 338 -9.58 -3.00 -37.37
C GLU A 338 -8.33 -2.68 -36.52
N ILE A 339 -8.50 -2.01 -35.37
CA ILE A 339 -7.40 -1.75 -34.42
C ILE A 339 -6.85 -3.08 -33.86
N ILE A 340 -7.73 -4.02 -33.48
CA ILE A 340 -7.34 -5.35 -33.00
C ILE A 340 -6.58 -6.11 -34.10
N GLN A 341 -7.06 -6.10 -35.34
CA GLN A 341 -6.39 -6.77 -36.46
C GLN A 341 -4.99 -6.18 -36.71
N ARG A 342 -4.85 -4.85 -36.67
CA ARG A 342 -3.54 -4.17 -36.80
C ARG A 342 -2.58 -4.49 -35.66
N MET A 343 -3.09 -4.82 -34.47
CA MET A 343 -2.28 -5.25 -33.33
C MET A 343 -1.93 -6.74 -33.34
N GLY A 344 -2.31 -7.50 -34.38
CA GLY A 344 -2.05 -8.95 -34.46
C GLY A 344 -3.20 -9.82 -33.94
N GLY A 345 -4.43 -9.30 -33.90
CA GLY A 345 -5.62 -10.02 -33.45
C GLY A 345 -5.78 -10.05 -31.94
N GLN A 346 -6.68 -10.92 -31.44
CA GLN A 346 -6.93 -11.09 -30.02
C GLN A 346 -5.66 -11.48 -29.25
N SER A 347 -4.80 -12.32 -29.84
CA SER A 347 -3.51 -12.69 -29.25
C SER A 347 -2.60 -11.49 -29.01
N GLY A 348 -2.52 -10.54 -29.95
CA GLY A 348 -1.72 -9.34 -29.77
C GLY A 348 -2.25 -8.41 -28.68
N LEU A 349 -3.57 -8.31 -28.53
CA LEU A 349 -4.20 -7.56 -27.43
C LEU A 349 -3.91 -8.22 -26.07
N THR A 350 -4.05 -9.54 -26.00
CA THR A 350 -3.70 -10.33 -24.81
C THR A 350 -2.23 -10.17 -24.44
N ASP A 351 -1.32 -10.27 -25.41
CA ASP A 351 0.11 -10.14 -25.18
C ASP A 351 0.50 -8.72 -24.73
N ALA A 352 -0.13 -7.69 -25.30
CA ALA A 352 0.05 -6.31 -24.85
C ALA A 352 -0.48 -6.07 -23.43
N PHE A 353 -1.63 -6.66 -23.09
CA PHE A 353 -2.20 -6.62 -21.74
C PHE A 353 -1.27 -7.32 -20.73
N LEU A 354 -0.83 -8.54 -21.03
CA LEU A 354 0.12 -9.30 -20.20
C LEU A 354 1.45 -8.56 -20.02
N ALA A 355 2.01 -8.01 -21.11
CA ALA A 355 3.22 -7.20 -21.05
C ALA A 355 3.07 -5.98 -20.12
N THR A 356 1.90 -5.34 -20.16
CA THR A 356 1.59 -4.19 -19.28
C THR A 356 1.46 -4.62 -17.82
N MET A 357 0.76 -5.73 -17.55
CA MET A 357 0.60 -6.27 -16.19
C MET A 357 1.94 -6.70 -15.59
N VAL A 358 2.76 -7.40 -16.37
CA VAL A 358 4.10 -7.80 -15.97
C VAL A 358 5.02 -6.60 -15.73
N GLY A 359 4.97 -5.60 -16.60
CA GLY A 359 5.69 -4.33 -16.41
C GLY A 359 5.29 -3.66 -15.09
N MET A 360 4.00 -3.61 -14.79
CA MET A 360 3.48 -3.06 -13.53
C MET A 360 3.96 -3.86 -12.30
N LEU A 361 3.92 -5.19 -12.36
CA LEU A 361 4.49 -6.04 -11.30
C LEU A 361 5.99 -5.76 -11.12
N GLY A 362 6.75 -5.64 -12.21
CA GLY A 362 8.18 -5.34 -12.16
C GLY A 362 8.47 -3.99 -11.50
N MET A 363 7.70 -2.96 -11.84
CA MET A 363 7.79 -1.63 -11.25
C MET A 363 7.51 -1.67 -9.74
N VAL A 364 6.44 -2.35 -9.32
CA VAL A 364 6.13 -2.55 -7.89
C VAL A 364 7.21 -3.38 -7.19
N ALA A 365 7.83 -4.36 -7.86
CA ALA A 365 8.90 -5.18 -7.30
C ALA A 365 10.19 -4.37 -7.04
N ALA A 366 10.41 -3.27 -7.77
CA ALA A 366 11.50 -2.35 -7.47
C ALA A 366 11.36 -1.66 -6.11
N LEU A 367 10.13 -1.40 -5.65
CA LEU A 367 9.88 -0.90 -4.30
C LEU A 367 10.28 -1.93 -3.24
N TYR A 368 9.97 -3.21 -3.45
CA TYR A 368 10.43 -4.29 -2.58
C TYR A 368 11.97 -4.32 -2.52
N ALA A 369 12.63 -4.39 -3.67
CA ALA A 369 14.08 -4.53 -3.75
C ALA A 369 14.79 -3.33 -3.09
N THR A 370 14.32 -2.11 -3.38
CA THR A 370 14.84 -0.86 -2.77
C THR A 370 14.62 -0.85 -1.26
N SER A 371 13.41 -1.18 -0.79
CA SER A 371 13.08 -1.20 0.64
C SER A 371 13.86 -2.28 1.41
N SER A 372 14.12 -3.42 0.75
CA SER A 372 14.91 -4.52 1.30
C SER A 372 16.39 -4.12 1.45
N VAL A 373 16.96 -3.39 0.48
CA VAL A 373 18.31 -2.80 0.60
C VAL A 373 18.38 -1.79 1.75
N LEU A 374 17.40 -0.88 1.85
CA LEU A 374 17.34 0.12 2.92
C LEU A 374 17.16 -0.46 4.33
N ARG A 375 16.91 -1.77 4.43
CA ARG A 375 16.96 -2.46 5.72
C ARG A 375 18.35 -2.40 6.33
N LEU A 376 19.42 -2.36 5.53
CA LEU A 376 20.79 -2.13 6.02
C LEU A 376 20.91 -0.76 6.71
N HIS A 377 20.34 0.28 6.10
CA HIS A 377 20.29 1.61 6.69
C HIS A 377 19.54 1.61 8.03
N GLY A 378 18.40 0.93 8.12
CA GLY A 378 17.64 0.83 9.38
C GLY A 378 18.31 -0.01 10.47
N GLU A 379 19.20 -0.94 10.12
CA GLU A 379 20.04 -1.64 11.11
C GLU A 379 21.20 -0.76 11.58
N GLU A 380 21.78 0.06 10.70
CA GLU A 380 22.83 1.02 11.02
C GLU A 380 22.30 2.17 11.90
N THR A 381 21.27 2.90 11.46
CA THR A 381 20.71 4.02 12.23
C THR A 381 19.99 3.59 13.51
N GLY A 382 19.65 2.31 13.62
CA GLY A 382 19.06 1.72 14.82
C GLY A 382 20.10 1.19 15.81
N GLN A 383 21.41 1.44 15.58
CA GLN A 383 22.52 0.95 16.41
C GLN A 383 22.56 -0.58 16.58
N ARG A 384 21.88 -1.32 15.69
CA ARG A 384 21.86 -2.79 15.68
C ARG A 384 22.99 -3.40 14.85
N ALA A 385 23.56 -2.63 13.93
CA ALA A 385 24.69 -3.08 13.11
C ALA A 385 26.00 -3.16 13.92
N GLU A 386 26.22 -2.25 14.88
CA GLU A 386 27.48 -2.17 15.62
C GLU A 386 27.81 -3.43 16.44
N PRO A 387 26.87 -4.03 17.21
CA PRO A 387 27.15 -5.28 17.92
C PRO A 387 27.53 -6.45 17.00
N VAL A 388 26.96 -6.49 15.79
CA VAL A 388 27.25 -7.54 14.79
C VAL A 388 28.62 -7.32 14.16
N LEU A 389 28.97 -6.07 13.87
CA LEU A 389 30.25 -5.70 13.26
C LEU A 389 31.42 -5.68 14.25
N ALA A 390 31.13 -5.63 15.56
CA ALA A 390 32.12 -5.84 16.62
C ALA A 390 32.58 -7.31 16.71
N ALA A 391 31.77 -8.25 16.22
CA ALA A 391 32.17 -9.65 16.07
C ALA A 391 33.06 -9.85 14.82
N SER A 392 33.45 -11.09 14.52
CA SER A 392 34.30 -11.45 13.36
C SER A 392 33.59 -11.38 11.99
N VAL A 393 32.67 -10.43 11.81
CA VAL A 393 31.89 -10.23 10.57
C VAL A 393 32.29 -8.90 9.91
N GLY A 394 32.94 -8.97 8.76
CA GLY A 394 33.26 -7.77 7.97
C GLY A 394 32.02 -7.10 7.35
N ARG A 395 32.06 -5.77 7.18
CA ARG A 395 30.98 -4.94 6.61
C ARG A 395 30.42 -5.46 5.29
N ALA A 396 31.29 -5.94 4.38
CA ALA A 396 30.87 -6.50 3.10
C ALA A 396 30.08 -7.81 3.24
N ARG A 397 30.49 -8.70 4.16
CA ARG A 397 29.81 -9.97 4.42
C ARG A 397 28.44 -9.73 5.08
N TRP A 398 28.38 -8.76 5.98
CA TRP A 398 27.12 -8.31 6.56
C TRP A 398 26.17 -7.76 5.49
N ALA A 399 26.65 -6.83 4.65
CA ALA A 399 25.86 -6.29 3.55
C ALA A 399 25.39 -7.37 2.57
N ALA A 400 26.29 -8.25 2.13
CA ALA A 400 25.98 -9.35 1.22
C ALA A 400 24.82 -10.22 1.73
N GLY A 401 24.73 -10.47 3.04
CA GLY A 401 23.61 -11.19 3.63
C GLY A 401 22.25 -10.55 3.37
N HIS A 402 22.17 -9.22 3.45
CA HIS A 402 20.94 -8.50 3.14
C HIS A 402 20.70 -8.37 1.62
N LEU A 403 21.77 -8.15 0.84
CA LEU A 403 21.66 -7.99 -0.61
C LEU A 403 21.20 -9.27 -1.30
N VAL A 404 21.67 -10.44 -0.89
CA VAL A 404 21.20 -11.73 -1.43
C VAL A 404 19.67 -11.85 -1.32
N ILE A 405 19.10 -11.38 -0.20
CA ILE A 405 17.66 -11.40 0.01
C ILE A 405 16.94 -10.31 -0.78
N ALA A 406 17.53 -9.13 -0.93
CA ALA A 406 16.94 -8.07 -1.74
C ALA A 406 16.85 -8.45 -3.23
N PHE A 407 17.96 -8.89 -3.82
CA PHE A 407 18.05 -9.22 -5.24
C PHE A 407 17.42 -10.58 -5.54
N GLY A 408 17.70 -11.61 -4.73
CA GLY A 408 17.10 -12.93 -4.88
C GLY A 408 15.62 -12.96 -4.50
N GLY A 409 15.21 -12.16 -3.51
CA GLY A 409 13.81 -11.97 -3.17
C GLY A 409 13.03 -11.29 -4.29
N ALA A 410 13.63 -10.29 -4.97
CA ALA A 410 13.01 -9.65 -6.13
C ALA A 410 12.79 -10.65 -7.28
N ALA A 411 13.75 -11.54 -7.53
CA ALA A 411 13.59 -12.64 -8.47
C ALA A 411 12.46 -13.60 -8.05
N LEU A 412 12.42 -14.00 -6.78
CA LEU A 412 11.40 -14.89 -6.25
C LEU A 412 9.99 -14.29 -6.40
N ILE A 413 9.78 -13.02 -6.01
CA ILE A 413 8.45 -12.40 -6.12
C ILE A 413 8.01 -12.24 -7.56
N MET A 414 8.93 -11.98 -8.50
CA MET A 414 8.59 -11.92 -9.93
C MET A 414 8.22 -13.29 -10.49
N VAL A 415 8.92 -14.36 -10.09
CA VAL A 415 8.54 -15.73 -10.45
C VAL A 415 7.16 -16.06 -9.87
N VAL A 416 6.93 -15.77 -8.59
CA VAL A 416 5.65 -16.05 -7.92
C VAL A 416 4.51 -15.24 -8.54
N GLY A 417 4.74 -13.96 -8.86
CA GLY A 417 3.76 -13.11 -9.54
C GLY A 417 3.48 -13.56 -10.98
N GLY A 418 4.52 -13.96 -11.72
CA GLY A 418 4.38 -14.52 -13.07
C GLY A 418 3.63 -15.86 -13.07
N LEU A 419 3.92 -16.75 -12.11
CA LEU A 419 3.15 -17.98 -11.90
C LEU A 419 1.69 -17.69 -11.54
N GLY A 420 1.44 -16.70 -10.68
CA GLY A 420 0.09 -16.23 -10.37
C GLY A 420 -0.63 -15.76 -11.63
N LEU A 421 0.03 -14.93 -12.46
CA LEU A 421 -0.52 -14.41 -13.70
C LEU A 421 -0.85 -15.54 -14.69
N ALA A 422 0.05 -16.50 -14.87
CA ALA A 422 -0.18 -17.66 -15.70
C ALA A 422 -1.34 -18.53 -15.19
N ALA A 423 -1.39 -18.79 -13.88
CA ALA A 423 -2.46 -19.56 -13.26
C ALA A 423 -3.82 -18.86 -13.40
N GLY A 424 -3.87 -17.55 -13.22
CA GLY A 424 -5.08 -16.75 -13.41
C GLY A 424 -5.54 -16.70 -14.87
N HIS A 425 -4.61 -16.66 -15.82
CA HIS A 425 -4.91 -16.66 -17.26
C HIS A 425 -5.25 -18.06 -17.79
N GLY A 426 -4.89 -19.13 -17.08
CA GLY A 426 -5.16 -20.51 -17.52
C GLY A 426 -4.31 -20.99 -18.70
N ARG A 427 -3.17 -20.34 -18.98
CA ARG A 427 -2.24 -20.69 -20.08
C ARG A 427 -0.86 -21.12 -19.59
N GLU A 428 -0.02 -21.56 -20.53
CA GLU A 428 1.34 -22.01 -20.23
C GLU A 428 2.18 -20.93 -19.52
N PRO A 429 2.88 -21.27 -18.43
CA PRO A 429 3.61 -20.29 -17.63
C PRO A 429 4.91 -19.79 -18.28
N GLY A 430 5.45 -20.51 -19.27
CA GLY A 430 6.76 -20.22 -19.86
C GLY A 430 6.93 -18.80 -20.39
N PRO A 431 6.10 -18.34 -21.35
CA PRO A 431 6.20 -16.98 -21.91
C PRO A 431 5.99 -15.89 -20.87
N ILE A 432 5.03 -16.09 -19.95
CA ILE A 432 4.71 -15.14 -18.88
C ILE A 432 5.86 -15.03 -17.87
N LEU A 433 6.49 -16.16 -17.50
CA LEU A 433 7.67 -16.18 -16.66
C LEU A 433 8.86 -15.51 -17.33
N GLY A 434 9.05 -15.74 -18.64
CA GLY A 434 10.06 -15.04 -19.43
C GLY A 434 9.87 -13.53 -19.37
N ALA A 435 8.63 -13.06 -19.60
CA ALA A 435 8.28 -11.66 -19.48
C ALA A 435 8.55 -11.11 -18.06
N ALA A 436 8.20 -11.86 -17.02
CA ALA A 436 8.40 -11.46 -15.63
C ALA A 436 9.88 -11.34 -15.25
N LEU A 437 10.70 -12.30 -15.68
CA LEU A 437 12.14 -12.32 -15.38
C LEU A 437 12.91 -11.24 -16.15
N VAL A 438 12.44 -10.85 -17.34
CA VAL A 438 13.03 -9.74 -18.11
C VAL A 438 12.93 -8.40 -17.40
N GLN A 439 12.04 -8.26 -16.40
CA GLN A 439 11.96 -7.04 -15.57
C GLN A 439 13.10 -6.91 -14.55
N LEU A 440 13.82 -8.00 -14.24
CA LEU A 440 14.83 -8.02 -13.18
C LEU A 440 15.99 -7.04 -13.35
N PRO A 441 16.58 -6.83 -14.54
CA PRO A 441 17.64 -5.86 -14.72
C PRO A 441 17.24 -4.44 -14.30
N ALA A 442 16.02 -4.00 -14.61
CA ALA A 442 15.52 -2.70 -14.19
C ALA A 442 15.31 -2.61 -12.67
N ILE A 443 14.72 -3.66 -12.07
CA ILE A 443 14.55 -3.78 -10.62
C ILE A 443 15.90 -3.72 -9.91
N TRP A 444 16.87 -4.48 -10.39
CA TRP A 444 18.22 -4.55 -9.85
C TRP A 444 19.01 -3.26 -10.05
N THR A 445 18.75 -2.51 -11.11
CA THR A 445 19.36 -1.19 -11.32
C THR A 445 18.93 -0.21 -10.22
N LEU A 446 17.63 -0.15 -9.90
CA LEU A 446 17.12 0.72 -8.82
C LEU A 446 17.56 0.24 -7.43
N ALA A 447 17.57 -1.07 -7.20
CA ALA A 447 18.13 -1.64 -5.96
C ALA A 447 19.64 -1.34 -5.85
N GLY A 448 20.39 -1.46 -6.95
CA GLY A 448 21.81 -1.13 -7.03
C GLY A 448 22.07 0.35 -6.72
N LEU A 449 21.24 1.26 -7.21
CA LEU A 449 21.29 2.68 -6.85
C LEU A 449 21.08 2.88 -5.34
N ALA A 450 20.14 2.15 -4.73
CA ALA A 450 19.95 2.18 -3.28
C ALA A 450 21.19 1.67 -2.53
N VAL A 451 21.86 0.62 -3.04
CA VAL A 451 23.13 0.11 -2.49
C VAL A 451 24.23 1.17 -2.60
N LEU A 452 24.34 1.86 -3.74
CA LEU A 452 25.30 2.94 -3.94
C LEU A 452 25.05 4.11 -2.98
N LEU A 453 23.81 4.60 -2.90
CA LEU A 453 23.45 5.70 -2.02
C LEU A 453 23.67 5.33 -0.55
N PHE A 454 23.27 4.13 -0.13
CA PHE A 454 23.55 3.65 1.23
C PHE A 454 25.06 3.50 1.50
N GLY A 455 25.81 2.98 0.53
CA GLY A 455 27.23 2.71 0.66
C GLY A 455 28.10 3.96 0.67
N ALA A 456 27.77 4.97 -0.13
CA ALA A 456 28.55 6.19 -0.27
C ALA A 456 27.99 7.38 0.52
N PHE A 457 26.67 7.52 0.61
CA PHE A 457 26.00 8.70 1.18
C PHE A 457 24.83 8.28 2.09
N PRO A 458 25.10 7.63 3.24
CA PRO A 458 24.07 6.97 4.04
C PRO A 458 22.97 7.93 4.54
N ARG A 459 23.28 9.23 4.73
CA ARG A 459 22.30 10.26 5.13
C ARG A 459 21.18 10.48 4.12
N ILE A 460 21.44 10.24 2.84
CA ILE A 460 20.48 10.38 1.75
C ILE A 460 20.04 9.02 1.20
N ALA A 461 20.37 7.91 1.85
CA ALA A 461 20.00 6.57 1.38
C ALA A 461 18.49 6.45 1.11
N GLN A 462 17.66 7.04 1.97
CA GLN A 462 16.20 7.07 1.84
C GLN A 462 15.70 7.76 0.56
N ALA A 463 16.50 8.65 -0.05
CA ALA A 463 16.15 9.28 -1.32
C ALA A 463 16.01 8.26 -2.47
N SER A 464 16.63 7.09 -2.36
CA SER A 464 16.47 5.99 -3.32
C SER A 464 15.00 5.57 -3.49
N LEU A 465 14.18 5.60 -2.43
CA LEU A 465 12.74 5.34 -2.56
C LEU A 465 12.02 6.41 -3.37
N GLY A 466 12.44 7.68 -3.22
CA GLY A 466 11.94 8.78 -4.03
C GLY A 466 12.26 8.59 -5.51
N VAL A 467 13.49 8.16 -5.83
CA VAL A 467 13.89 7.85 -7.22
C VAL A 467 13.12 6.66 -7.78
N THR A 468 12.96 5.58 -7.01
CA THR A 468 12.16 4.42 -7.40
C THR A 468 10.70 4.80 -7.63
N GLY A 469 10.11 5.60 -6.74
CA GLY A 469 8.75 6.12 -6.90
C GLY A 469 8.60 7.03 -8.13
N LEU A 470 9.61 7.86 -8.42
CA LEU A 470 9.63 8.70 -9.63
C LEU A 470 9.68 7.84 -10.89
N CYS A 471 10.52 6.80 -10.94
CA CYS A 471 10.58 5.88 -12.10
C CYS A 471 9.24 5.15 -12.31
N LEU A 472 8.56 4.78 -11.22
CA LEU A 472 7.21 4.20 -11.25
C LEU A 472 6.20 5.18 -11.85
N SER A 473 6.23 6.42 -11.37
CA SER A 473 5.35 7.49 -11.83
C SER A 473 5.59 7.80 -13.31
N LEU A 474 6.84 7.86 -13.75
CA LEU A 474 7.20 8.05 -15.14
C LEU A 474 6.74 6.88 -16.02
N GLY A 475 6.86 5.64 -15.56
CA GLY A 475 6.42 4.47 -16.32
C GLY A 475 4.90 4.42 -16.54
N TRP A 476 4.12 4.86 -15.55
CA TRP A 476 2.65 4.74 -15.58
C TRP A 476 1.95 6.00 -16.09
N ILE A 477 2.38 7.17 -15.62
CA ILE A 477 1.75 8.47 -15.91
C ILE A 477 2.44 9.15 -17.10
N GLY A 478 3.75 8.94 -17.29
CA GLY A 478 4.54 9.63 -18.30
C GLY A 478 4.00 9.47 -19.73
N PRO A 479 3.67 8.25 -20.19
CA PRO A 479 3.02 8.04 -21.49
C PRO A 479 1.66 8.74 -21.59
N ALA A 480 0.85 8.72 -20.53
CA ALA A 480 -0.47 9.36 -20.50
C ALA A 480 -0.39 10.89 -20.57
N LEU A 481 0.70 11.49 -20.07
CA LEU A 481 0.97 12.93 -20.15
C LEU A 481 1.73 13.35 -21.42
N ASN A 482 2.01 12.41 -22.34
CA ASN A 482 2.83 12.67 -23.54
C ASN A 482 4.19 13.32 -23.22
N LEU A 483 4.87 12.86 -22.17
CA LEU A 483 6.17 13.41 -21.79
C LEU A 483 7.24 13.18 -22.87
N PRO A 484 8.24 14.07 -23.00
CA PRO A 484 9.35 13.87 -23.93
C PRO A 484 10.09 12.55 -23.66
N ARG A 485 10.52 11.87 -24.73
CA ARG A 485 11.24 10.59 -24.64
C ARG A 485 12.45 10.64 -23.70
N ALA A 486 13.23 11.72 -23.75
CA ALA A 486 14.37 11.94 -22.85
C ALA A 486 14.00 11.86 -21.36
N VAL A 487 12.77 12.21 -20.98
CA VAL A 487 12.28 12.10 -19.60
C VAL A 487 11.84 10.67 -19.28
N LEU A 488 11.20 9.99 -20.23
CA LEU A 488 10.79 8.58 -20.08
C LEU A 488 12.00 7.64 -20.01
N ASP A 489 13.05 7.93 -20.77
CA ASP A 489 14.28 7.16 -20.87
C ASP A 489 15.12 7.19 -19.58
N VAL A 490 14.78 8.09 -18.63
CA VAL A 490 15.35 8.07 -17.27
C VAL A 490 14.96 6.79 -16.52
N SER A 491 13.77 6.24 -16.81
CA SER A 491 13.30 5.02 -16.16
C SER A 491 13.98 3.79 -16.80
N PRO A 492 14.63 2.91 -16.01
CA PRO A 492 15.26 1.71 -16.55
C PRO A 492 14.24 0.75 -17.18
N PHE A 493 12.97 0.84 -16.78
CA PHE A 493 11.88 0.03 -17.33
C PHE A 493 11.54 0.39 -18.79
N GLY A 494 11.85 1.60 -19.25
CA GLY A 494 11.59 2.02 -20.62
C GLY A 494 12.46 1.31 -21.67
N HIS A 495 13.61 0.79 -21.25
CA HIS A 495 14.60 0.16 -22.14
C HIS A 495 14.40 -1.35 -22.34
N LEU A 496 13.56 -1.98 -21.51
CA LEU A 496 13.35 -3.42 -21.57
C LEU A 496 12.38 -3.83 -22.69
N PRO A 497 12.57 -5.00 -23.33
CA PRO A 497 11.63 -5.50 -24.33
C PRO A 497 10.27 -5.82 -23.70
N LYS A 498 9.21 -5.60 -24.46
CA LYS A 498 7.81 -5.79 -24.03
C LYS A 498 7.34 -7.20 -24.37
N LEU A 499 7.82 -8.18 -23.62
CA LEU A 499 7.38 -9.57 -23.73
C LEU A 499 6.00 -9.78 -23.05
N PRO A 500 5.16 -10.73 -23.53
CA PRO A 500 5.42 -11.67 -24.62
C PRO A 500 5.24 -11.09 -26.05
N GLY A 501 4.78 -9.84 -26.20
CA GLY A 501 4.37 -9.30 -27.51
C GLY A 501 5.47 -8.89 -28.49
N THR A 502 6.70 -8.59 -28.03
CA THR A 502 7.83 -8.22 -28.91
C THR A 502 8.97 -9.24 -28.82
N GLU A 503 9.80 -9.35 -29.86
CA GLU A 503 11.01 -10.19 -29.80
C GLU A 503 11.99 -9.75 -28.70
N MET A 504 12.80 -10.70 -28.24
CA MET A 504 13.76 -10.49 -27.16
C MET A 504 14.93 -9.62 -27.62
N ALA A 505 15.07 -8.45 -27.00
CA ALA A 505 16.22 -7.56 -27.18
C ALA A 505 17.26 -7.78 -26.07
N TRP A 506 18.32 -8.55 -26.35
CA TRP A 506 19.35 -8.90 -25.37
C TRP A 506 20.25 -7.73 -24.96
N THR A 507 20.55 -6.81 -25.87
CA THR A 507 21.44 -5.67 -25.62
C THR A 507 21.01 -4.82 -24.42
N PRO A 508 19.77 -4.26 -24.36
CA PRO A 508 19.36 -3.45 -23.21
C PRO A 508 19.32 -4.25 -21.89
N VAL A 509 18.95 -5.53 -21.95
CA VAL A 509 18.92 -6.43 -20.78
C VAL A 509 20.32 -6.62 -20.20
N LEU A 510 21.32 -6.88 -21.04
CA LEU A 510 22.71 -7.04 -20.63
C LEU A 510 23.31 -5.73 -20.11
N VAL A 511 23.04 -4.60 -20.76
CA VAL A 511 23.51 -3.27 -20.34
C VAL A 511 22.96 -2.91 -18.96
N LEU A 512 21.65 -3.05 -18.73
CA LEU A 512 21.05 -2.77 -17.42
C LEU A 512 21.59 -3.70 -16.34
N THR A 513 21.82 -4.97 -16.66
CA THR A 513 22.41 -5.93 -15.70
C THR A 513 23.84 -5.54 -15.33
N ALA A 514 24.65 -5.10 -16.31
CA ALA A 514 25.99 -4.60 -16.07
C ALA A 514 26.00 -3.31 -15.23
N VAL A 515 25.07 -2.38 -15.49
CA VAL A 515 24.90 -1.16 -14.69
C VAL A 515 24.52 -1.50 -13.25
N ALA A 516 23.56 -2.40 -13.04
CA ALA A 516 23.18 -2.87 -11.71
C ALA A 516 24.38 -3.47 -10.96
N ALA A 517 25.19 -4.32 -11.62
CA ALA A 517 26.39 -4.90 -11.03
C ALA A 517 27.42 -3.82 -10.65
N ALA A 518 27.64 -2.82 -11.50
CA ALA A 518 28.54 -1.70 -11.22
C ALA A 518 28.08 -0.87 -10.02
N LEU A 519 26.78 -0.54 -9.93
CA LEU A 519 26.20 0.19 -8.80
C LEU A 519 26.34 -0.57 -7.48
N VAL A 520 26.10 -1.88 -7.49
CA VAL A 520 26.27 -2.73 -6.30
C VAL A 520 27.74 -2.82 -5.90
N ALA A 521 28.66 -3.08 -6.84
CA ALA A 521 30.08 -3.20 -6.56
C ALA A 521 30.67 -1.90 -5.99
N THR A 522 30.30 -0.75 -6.56
CA THR A 522 30.72 0.57 -6.08
C THR A 522 30.12 0.89 -4.71
N GLY A 523 28.83 0.63 -4.48
CA GLY A 523 28.19 0.84 -3.19
C GLY A 523 28.77 -0.03 -2.07
N VAL A 524 28.99 -1.32 -2.32
CA VAL A 524 29.65 -2.23 -1.35
C VAL A 524 31.11 -1.81 -1.15
N GLY A 525 31.81 -1.39 -2.20
CA GLY A 525 33.17 -0.85 -2.12
C GLY A 525 33.26 0.39 -1.24
N ALA A 526 32.31 1.32 -1.36
CA ALA A 526 32.20 2.50 -0.53
C ALA A 526 31.88 2.16 0.94
N LEU A 527 30.94 1.22 1.17
CA LEU A 527 30.59 0.75 2.51
C LEU A 527 31.79 0.15 3.26
N ARG A 528 32.69 -0.54 2.55
CA ARG A 528 33.91 -1.11 3.14
C ARG A 528 34.87 -0.03 3.65
N ARG A 529 34.86 1.15 3.06
CA ARG A 529 35.81 2.24 3.36
C ARG A 529 35.25 3.29 4.30
N ARG A 530 33.94 3.56 4.26
CA ARG A 530 33.31 4.59 5.13
C ARG A 530 33.08 4.10 6.54
N ASP A 531 33.06 5.02 7.50
CA ASP A 531 32.62 4.74 8.87
C ASP A 531 31.10 4.53 8.97
N MET A 532 30.70 3.85 10.04
CA MET A 532 29.29 3.65 10.38
C MET A 532 28.72 4.94 10.97
N LEU A 533 27.43 5.20 10.74
CA LEU A 533 26.72 6.28 11.40
C LEU A 533 26.53 5.93 12.88
N SER A 534 27.17 6.70 13.76
CA SER A 534 27.04 6.66 15.23
C SER A 534 25.75 7.30 15.72
#